data_AF-A0A816N9V1-F1
#
_entry.id   AF-A0A816N9V1-F1
#
_cell.length_a   1.000
_cell.length_b   1.000
_cell.length_c   1.000
_cell.angle_alpha   90.00
_cell.angle_beta   90.00
_cell.angle_gamma   90.00
#
_symmetry.space_group_name_H-M   'P 1'
#
loop_
_entity.id
_entity.type
_entity.pdbx_description
1 polymer ?
#
loop_
_entity_poly.entity_id
_entity_poly.type
_entity_poly.pdbx_seq_one_letter_code
_entity_poly.pdbx_strand_id
1 'polypeptide(L)'
;MGKQQIDIFSPYFLEITKLENLQTYISSSYTNQHSCFVINRGDPYPAEVAATVQAVMQSLNFSNPYRLVWQSKVYRVACLGCATDDAIKGLAKNNRRQILLIPIAFTSNHIETLHELDIEYDGHLAKSFGIEMIRRCASPNDSPIFIKATADIAHKHLQSKHRHTNKLPLRCPGCVNAS
;
A
#
# COMPACT_ATOMS: atom_id res chain seq x y z
N MET A 1 -18.53 1.89 -19.14
CA MET A 1 -17.48 0.99 -18.61
C MET A 1 -16.43 1.88 -17.95
N GLY A 2 -16.68 2.27 -16.70
CA GLY A 2 -15.95 3.34 -16.01
C GLY A 2 -14.60 2.85 -15.49
N LYS A 3 -13.55 3.65 -15.63
CA LYS A 3 -12.18 3.32 -15.21
C LYS A 3 -12.14 3.08 -13.69
N GLN A 4 -12.09 1.82 -13.27
CA GLN A 4 -11.92 1.41 -11.86
C GLN A 4 -10.49 1.60 -11.34
N GLN A 5 -9.54 1.98 -12.20
CA GLN A 5 -8.14 2.18 -11.84
C GLN A 5 -7.69 3.61 -12.13
N ILE A 6 -7.06 4.23 -11.13
CA ILE A 6 -6.45 5.57 -11.22
C ILE A 6 -4.94 5.40 -11.11
N ASP A 7 -4.16 5.78 -12.13
CA ASP A 7 -2.69 5.73 -12.09
C ASP A 7 -2.12 6.85 -11.22
N ILE A 8 -1.32 6.51 -10.20
CA ILE A 8 -0.67 7.47 -9.28
C ILE A 8 0.38 8.35 -9.95
N PHE A 9 0.97 7.89 -11.06
CA PHE A 9 1.98 8.64 -11.80
C PHE A 9 1.36 9.53 -12.88
N SER A 10 0.04 9.44 -13.07
CA SER A 10 -0.67 10.26 -14.03
C SER A 10 -0.84 11.69 -13.52
N PRO A 11 -0.65 12.73 -14.36
CA PRO A 11 -0.99 14.11 -14.02
C PRO A 11 -2.43 14.27 -13.51
N TYR A 12 -3.33 13.37 -13.94
CA TYR A 12 -4.74 13.33 -13.55
C TYR A 12 -4.98 12.80 -12.12
N PHE A 13 -4.00 12.16 -11.46
CA PHE A 13 -4.18 11.64 -10.10
C PHE A 13 -4.52 12.75 -9.10
N LEU A 14 -3.79 13.87 -9.18
CA LEU A 14 -4.02 15.04 -8.34
C LEU A 14 -5.36 15.74 -8.63
N GLU A 15 -5.82 15.69 -9.88
CA GLU A 15 -7.14 16.23 -10.23
C GLU A 15 -8.26 15.32 -9.71
N ILE A 16 -8.15 14.00 -9.90
CA ILE A 16 -9.17 13.04 -9.45
C ILE A 16 -9.29 13.02 -7.93
N THR A 17 -8.16 13.05 -7.21
CA THR A 17 -8.14 13.11 -5.73
C THR A 17 -8.79 14.38 -5.16
N LYS A 18 -8.82 15.47 -5.95
CA LYS A 18 -9.50 16.73 -5.61
C LYS A 18 -10.97 16.75 -6.05
N LEU A 19 -11.30 16.17 -7.20
CA LEU A 19 -12.65 16.17 -7.78
C LEU A 19 -13.61 15.24 -7.02
N GLU A 20 -13.11 14.17 -6.42
CA GLU A 20 -13.94 13.12 -5.85
C GLU A 20 -14.13 13.22 -4.32
N ASN A 21 -13.90 14.40 -3.71
CA ASN A 21 -14.03 14.63 -2.27
C ASN A 21 -13.36 13.55 -1.40
N LEU A 22 -12.23 13.05 -1.88
CA LEU A 22 -11.68 11.79 -1.43
C LEU A 22 -11.20 11.93 0.03
N GLN A 23 -11.83 11.18 0.94
CA GLN A 23 -11.69 11.48 2.37
C GLN A 23 -10.60 10.68 3.06
N THR A 24 -10.18 9.53 2.53
CA THR A 24 -9.18 8.68 3.18
C THR A 24 -8.40 7.85 2.17
N TYR A 25 -7.06 7.94 2.21
CA TYR A 25 -6.18 6.98 1.56
C TYR A 25 -5.93 5.78 2.46
N ILE A 26 -6.06 4.58 1.92
CA ILE A 26 -5.74 3.35 2.60
C ILE A 26 -4.58 2.70 1.84
N SER A 27 -3.39 2.82 2.41
CA SER A 27 -2.21 2.12 1.89
C SER A 27 -2.28 0.66 2.32
N SER A 28 -2.42 -0.25 1.35
CA SER A 28 -2.55 -1.69 1.60
C SER A 28 -1.28 -2.44 1.20
N SER A 29 -0.88 -3.40 2.02
CA SER A 29 0.40 -4.11 1.95
C SER A 29 0.19 -5.60 2.22
N TYR A 30 0.47 -6.46 1.24
CA TYR A 30 0.25 -7.91 1.32
C TYR A 30 1.47 -8.58 1.94
N THR A 31 1.34 -9.45 2.94
CA THR A 31 2.34 -10.52 3.07
C THR A 31 1.81 -11.76 3.79
N ASN A 32 2.26 -12.92 3.32
CA ASN A 32 2.33 -14.15 4.10
C ASN A 32 3.40 -14.10 5.23
N GLN A 33 3.96 -12.93 5.56
CA GLN A 33 5.14 -12.76 6.42
C GLN A 33 4.90 -11.96 7.71
N HIS A 34 3.71 -11.41 7.96
CA HIS A 34 3.45 -10.56 9.14
C HIS A 34 2.77 -11.27 10.30
N SER A 35 3.27 -12.43 10.68
CA SER A 35 3.08 -12.79 12.09
C SER A 35 3.73 -11.71 12.96
N CYS A 36 3.08 -11.28 14.04
CA CYS A 36 3.68 -10.39 15.06
C CYS A 36 5.06 -10.89 15.49
N PHE A 37 5.29 -12.20 15.39
CA PHE A 37 6.58 -12.83 15.60
C PHE A 37 7.70 -12.31 14.68
N VAL A 38 7.46 -12.19 13.37
CA VAL A 38 8.47 -11.64 12.44
C VAL A 38 8.74 -10.16 12.73
N ILE A 39 7.70 -9.38 13.00
CA ILE A 39 7.83 -7.96 13.32
C ILE A 39 8.57 -7.76 14.64
N ASN A 40 8.23 -8.53 15.67
CA ASN A 40 8.87 -8.46 16.98
C ASN A 40 10.33 -8.93 16.97
N ARG A 41 10.77 -9.63 15.91
CA ARG A 41 12.19 -9.92 15.69
C ARG A 41 12.97 -8.71 15.17
N GLY A 42 12.28 -7.62 14.83
CA GLY A 42 12.85 -6.37 14.31
C GLY A 42 12.98 -6.36 12.80
N ASP A 43 11.98 -6.90 12.10
CA ASP A 43 11.87 -6.79 10.65
C ASP A 43 11.70 -5.32 10.21
N PRO A 44 12.47 -4.84 9.21
CA PRO A 44 12.44 -3.43 8.80
C PRO A 44 11.20 -3.05 7.97
N TYR A 45 10.45 -4.03 7.46
CA TYR A 45 9.40 -3.81 6.48
C TYR A 45 8.35 -2.77 6.90
N PRO A 46 7.77 -2.81 8.12
CA PRO A 46 6.74 -1.84 8.49
C PRO A 46 7.25 -0.39 8.46
N ALA A 47 8.51 -0.18 8.86
CA ALA A 47 9.13 1.13 8.85
C ALA A 47 9.42 1.62 7.42
N GLU A 48 9.87 0.74 6.52
CA GLU A 48 10.15 1.11 5.12
C GLU A 48 8.87 1.37 4.32
N VAL A 49 7.81 0.59 4.59
CA VAL A 49 6.47 0.85 4.03
C VAL A 49 5.93 2.19 4.53
N ALA A 50 6.02 2.46 5.84
CA ALA A 50 5.60 3.75 6.40
C ALA A 50 6.39 4.94 5.82
N ALA A 51 7.71 4.78 5.60
CA ALA A 51 8.54 5.79 4.94
C ALA A 51 8.09 6.06 3.50
N THR A 52 7.71 5.01 2.75
CA THR A 52 7.18 5.15 1.39
C THR A 52 5.86 5.91 1.38
N VAL A 53 4.93 5.56 2.27
CA VAL A 53 3.66 6.28 2.42
C VAL A 53 3.92 7.75 2.76
N GLN A 54 4.83 8.03 3.69
CA GLN A 54 5.17 9.41 4.06
C GLN A 54 5.70 10.21 2.87
N ALA A 55 6.60 9.65 2.08
CA ALA A 55 7.17 10.32 0.89
C ALA A 55 6.11 10.60 -0.19
N VAL A 56 5.18 9.65 -0.40
CA VAL A 56 4.04 9.85 -1.30
C VAL A 56 3.15 10.98 -0.78
N MET A 57 2.76 10.96 0.49
CA MET A 57 1.89 11.99 1.06
C MET A 57 2.54 13.37 1.09
N GLN A 58 3.86 13.45 1.31
CA GLN A 58 4.63 14.69 1.16
C GLN A 58 4.58 15.22 -0.28
N SER A 59 4.76 14.35 -1.28
CA SER A 59 4.68 14.73 -2.70
C SER A 59 3.29 15.21 -3.10
N LEU A 60 2.25 14.71 -2.42
CA LEU A 60 0.85 15.14 -2.58
C LEU A 60 0.49 16.36 -1.71
N ASN A 61 1.46 16.97 -1.02
CA ASN A 61 1.25 18.08 -0.08
C ASN A 61 0.18 17.80 0.99
N PHE A 62 0.04 16.53 1.41
CA PHE A 62 -0.97 16.09 2.36
C PHE A 62 -2.40 16.53 2.01
N SER A 63 -2.73 16.57 0.70
CA SER A 63 -4.00 17.11 0.20
C SER A 63 -5.25 16.41 0.75
N ASN A 64 -5.13 15.14 1.17
CA ASN A 64 -6.21 14.42 1.83
C ASN A 64 -5.62 13.55 2.97
N PRO A 65 -6.41 13.22 4.01
CA PRO A 65 -5.90 12.44 5.12
C PRO A 65 -5.77 10.96 4.75
N TYR A 66 -4.88 10.25 5.44
CA TYR A 66 -4.49 8.89 5.10
C TYR A 66 -4.29 8.02 6.33
N ARG A 67 -4.34 6.70 6.11
CA ARG A 67 -3.93 5.66 7.06
C ARG A 67 -3.17 4.56 6.33
N LEU A 68 -2.11 4.07 6.96
CA LEU A 68 -1.45 2.82 6.57
C LEU A 68 -2.14 1.67 7.30
N VAL A 69 -2.55 0.65 6.55
CA VAL A 69 -3.20 -0.57 7.05
C VAL A 69 -2.59 -1.78 6.36
N TRP A 70 -2.99 -2.98 6.79
CA TRP A 70 -2.40 -4.22 6.31
C TRP A 70 -3.50 -5.13 5.74
N GLN A 71 -3.25 -5.76 4.59
CA GLN A 71 -4.18 -6.70 3.97
C GLN A 71 -3.79 -8.15 4.29
N SER A 72 -4.73 -9.06 4.05
CA SER A 72 -4.54 -10.51 4.10
C SER A 72 -4.16 -11.03 5.50
N LYS A 73 -5.12 -10.91 6.42
CA LYS A 73 -5.04 -11.52 7.76
C LYS A 73 -5.18 -13.04 7.64
N VAL A 74 -4.12 -13.77 7.98
CA VAL A 74 -4.24 -15.20 8.29
C VAL A 74 -4.84 -15.32 9.70
N TYR A 75 -6.11 -15.73 9.79
CA TYR A 75 -6.96 -15.68 10.99
C TYR A 75 -6.38 -16.31 12.27
N ARG A 76 -5.34 -17.15 12.17
CA ARG A 76 -4.76 -17.90 13.29
C ARG A 76 -3.50 -17.30 13.90
N VAL A 77 -2.99 -16.18 13.39
CA VAL A 77 -1.77 -15.56 13.91
C VAL A 77 -2.03 -14.09 14.23
N ALA A 78 -1.55 -13.62 15.38
CA ALA A 78 -1.56 -12.19 15.68
C ALA A 78 -0.73 -11.50 14.59
N CYS A 79 -1.31 -10.52 13.90
CA CYS A 79 -0.67 -9.79 12.81
C CYS A 79 -0.63 -8.29 13.13
N LEU A 80 0.18 -7.56 12.37
CA LEU A 80 0.18 -6.10 12.39
C LEU A 80 -1.22 -5.57 12.07
N GLY A 81 -1.81 -4.79 12.97
CA GLY A 81 -3.09 -4.11 12.75
C GLY A 81 -2.89 -2.73 12.11
N CYS A 82 -3.95 -2.06 11.62
CA CYS A 82 -5.33 -2.50 11.45
C CYS A 82 -5.49 -3.32 10.14
N ALA A 83 -6.38 -4.30 10.12
CA ALA A 83 -6.74 -4.99 8.88
C ALA A 83 -7.50 -4.04 7.93
N THR A 84 -7.32 -4.21 6.63
CA THR A 84 -7.91 -3.32 5.61
C THR A 84 -9.44 -3.31 5.67
N ASP A 85 -10.07 -4.48 5.81
CA ASP A 85 -11.52 -4.62 5.93
C ASP A 85 -12.06 -3.98 7.21
N ASP A 86 -11.38 -4.16 8.34
CA ASP A 86 -11.71 -3.54 9.62
C ASP A 86 -11.57 -2.02 9.57
N ALA A 87 -10.54 -1.52 8.88
CA ALA A 87 -10.36 -0.10 8.64
C ALA A 87 -11.49 0.49 7.78
N ILE A 88 -11.89 -0.18 6.69
CA ILE A 88 -13.01 0.26 5.86
C ILE A 88 -14.31 0.30 6.68
N LYS A 89 -14.61 -0.76 7.45
CA LYS A 89 -15.79 -0.81 8.35
C LYS A 89 -15.74 0.31 9.39
N GLY A 90 -14.58 0.57 9.99
CA GLY A 90 -14.38 1.63 10.97
C GLY A 90 -14.55 3.02 10.37
N LEU A 91 -14.05 3.24 9.16
CA LEU A 91 -14.23 4.47 8.40
C LEU A 91 -15.70 4.71 8.04
N ALA A 92 -16.41 3.67 7.60
CA ALA A 92 -17.85 3.73 7.34
C ALA A 92 -18.64 4.18 8.58
N LYS A 93 -18.36 3.58 9.75
CA LYS A 93 -18.96 3.96 11.05
C LYS A 93 -18.68 5.41 11.44
N ASN A 94 -17.55 5.95 11.00
CA ASN A 94 -17.15 7.34 11.22
C ASN A 94 -17.56 8.29 10.07
N ASN A 95 -18.57 7.90 9.27
CA ASN A 95 -19.09 8.68 8.14
C ASN A 95 -18.05 9.04 7.05
N ARG A 96 -16.97 8.26 6.93
CA ARG A 96 -16.00 8.37 5.82
C ARG A 96 -16.38 7.37 4.73
N ARG A 97 -17.15 7.82 3.74
CA ARG A 97 -17.81 6.96 2.73
C ARG A 97 -17.16 6.96 1.35
N GLN A 98 -16.05 7.68 1.20
CA GLN A 98 -15.30 7.79 -0.06
C GLN A 98 -13.84 7.42 0.20
N ILE A 99 -13.42 6.28 -0.33
CA ILE A 99 -12.16 5.61 0.02
C ILE A 99 -11.35 5.33 -1.25
N LEU A 100 -10.05 5.62 -1.21
CA LEU A 100 -9.08 5.21 -2.24
C LEU A 100 -8.07 4.25 -1.62
N LEU A 101 -8.04 3.05 -2.16
CA LEU A 101 -7.09 2.00 -1.82
C LEU A 101 -5.84 2.17 -2.69
N ILE A 102 -4.67 2.24 -2.06
CA ILE A 102 -3.37 2.35 -2.73
C ILE A 102 -2.55 1.09 -2.41
N PRO A 103 -2.27 0.21 -3.38
CA PRO A 103 -1.37 -0.92 -3.19
C PRO A 103 0.07 -0.41 -3.15
N ILE A 104 0.60 -0.06 -1.97
CA ILE A 104 1.89 0.65 -1.88
C ILE A 104 3.11 -0.28 -1.95
N ALA A 105 2.95 -1.52 -1.49
CA ALA A 105 4.08 -2.41 -1.25
C ALA A 105 4.29 -3.45 -2.37
N PHE A 106 3.50 -3.37 -3.44
CA PHE A 106 3.62 -4.23 -4.61
C PHE A 106 3.54 -3.38 -5.88
N THR A 107 4.41 -3.71 -6.83
CA THR A 107 4.62 -2.91 -8.04
C THR A 107 3.78 -3.39 -9.22
N SER A 108 3.16 -4.57 -9.11
CA SER A 108 2.33 -5.19 -10.16
C SER A 108 0.99 -5.67 -9.59
N ASN A 109 -0.02 -5.73 -10.44
CA ASN A 109 -1.29 -6.39 -10.09
C ASN A 109 -1.03 -7.87 -9.77
N HIS A 110 -1.64 -8.37 -8.71
CA HIS A 110 -1.65 -9.76 -8.25
C HIS A 110 -3.10 -10.17 -7.89
N ILE A 111 -3.34 -11.48 -7.71
CA ILE A 111 -4.68 -12.06 -7.50
C ILE A 111 -5.44 -11.31 -6.40
N GLU A 112 -4.72 -10.90 -5.36
CA GLU A 112 -5.26 -10.22 -4.19
C GLU A 112 -5.70 -8.78 -4.49
N THR A 113 -4.97 -8.06 -5.34
CA THR A 113 -5.39 -6.73 -5.80
C THR A 113 -6.61 -6.75 -6.72
N LEU A 114 -6.86 -7.87 -7.41
CA LEU A 114 -7.96 -7.99 -8.37
C LEU A 114 -9.21 -8.65 -7.78
N HIS A 115 -9.07 -9.58 -6.85
CA HIS A 115 -10.21 -10.29 -6.26
C HIS A 115 -10.69 -9.64 -4.96
N GLU A 116 -9.81 -9.43 -3.97
CA GLU A 116 -10.21 -8.87 -2.66
C GLU A 116 -10.60 -7.39 -2.79
N LEU A 117 -9.80 -6.58 -3.49
CA LEU A 117 -10.02 -5.14 -3.57
C LEU A 117 -11.13 -4.75 -4.56
N ASP A 118 -11.16 -5.35 -5.75
CA ASP A 118 -12.07 -4.92 -6.81
C ASP A 118 -13.43 -5.67 -6.78
N ILE A 119 -13.50 -6.90 -6.25
CA ILE A 119 -14.74 -7.70 -6.22
C ILE A 119 -15.38 -7.71 -4.82
N GLU A 120 -14.62 -8.01 -3.77
CA GLU A 120 -15.19 -8.16 -2.42
C GLU A 120 -15.52 -6.81 -1.76
N TYR A 121 -14.61 -5.84 -1.85
CA TYR A 121 -14.81 -4.53 -1.21
C TYR A 121 -15.78 -3.62 -1.95
N ASP A 122 -15.67 -3.48 -3.28
CA ASP A 122 -16.57 -2.63 -4.07
C ASP A 122 -17.99 -3.23 -4.15
N GLY A 123 -18.11 -4.56 -4.20
CA GLY A 123 -19.39 -5.24 -4.36
C GLY A 123 -20.17 -5.44 -3.07
N HIS A 124 -19.58 -6.16 -2.10
CA HIS A 124 -20.31 -6.64 -0.92
C HIS A 124 -20.13 -5.70 0.27
N LEU A 125 -18.88 -5.33 0.58
CA LEU A 125 -18.58 -4.52 1.76
C LEU A 125 -19.13 -3.09 1.61
N ALA A 126 -18.97 -2.47 0.43
CA ALA A 126 -19.42 -1.10 0.22
C ALA A 126 -20.93 -0.94 0.41
N LYS A 127 -21.73 -1.86 -0.14
CA LYS A 127 -23.19 -1.86 -0.01
C LYS A 127 -23.65 -2.12 1.42
N SER A 128 -23.04 -3.07 2.12
CA SER A 128 -23.43 -3.44 3.49
C SER A 128 -23.13 -2.36 4.54
N PHE A 129 -22.14 -1.48 4.29
CA PHE A 129 -21.72 -0.45 5.24
C PHE A 129 -22.00 0.98 4.78
N GLY A 130 -22.73 1.17 3.69
CA GLY A 130 -23.10 2.50 3.18
C GLY A 130 -21.91 3.31 2.67
N ILE A 131 -20.87 2.64 2.16
CA ILE A 131 -19.78 3.31 1.44
C ILE A 131 -20.31 3.74 0.07
N GLU A 132 -20.12 5.01 -0.27
CA GLU A 132 -20.59 5.61 -1.52
C GLU A 132 -19.63 5.32 -2.67
N MET A 133 -18.33 5.26 -2.37
CA MET A 133 -17.30 5.04 -3.35
C MET A 133 -16.07 4.35 -2.74
N ILE A 134 -15.66 3.24 -3.34
CA ILE A 134 -14.32 2.68 -3.17
C ILE A 134 -13.66 2.70 -4.53
N ARG A 135 -12.42 3.20 -4.59
CA ARG A 135 -11.58 3.11 -5.78
C ARG A 135 -10.24 2.51 -5.42
N ARG A 136 -9.56 1.98 -6.44
CA ARG A 136 -8.20 1.49 -6.31
C ARG A 136 -7.27 2.25 -7.23
N CYS A 137 -6.12 2.60 -6.69
CA CYS A 137 -5.00 3.08 -7.48
C CYS A 137 -4.43 1.93 -8.33
N ALA A 138 -4.16 2.20 -9.60
CA ALA A 138 -3.44 1.28 -10.45
C ALA A 138 -2.07 0.97 -9.84
N SER A 139 -1.66 -0.29 -9.88
CA SER A 139 -0.26 -0.64 -9.62
C SER A 139 0.63 -0.04 -10.71
N PRO A 140 1.92 0.20 -10.43
CA PRO A 140 2.87 0.73 -11.41
C PRO A 140 2.89 -0.06 -12.74
N ASN A 141 2.80 -1.40 -12.68
CA ASN A 141 2.78 -2.30 -13.85
C ASN A 141 3.87 -1.92 -14.89
N ASP A 142 3.46 -1.57 -16.11
CA ASP A 142 4.31 -1.19 -17.24
C ASP A 142 4.51 0.34 -17.37
N SER A 143 4.23 1.11 -16.31
CA SER A 143 4.43 2.56 -16.29
C SER A 143 5.84 2.93 -16.75
N PRO A 144 5.99 3.74 -17.83
CA PRO A 144 7.30 4.17 -18.32
C PRO A 144 8.12 4.93 -17.26
N ILE A 145 7.44 5.66 -16.38
CA ILE A 145 8.07 6.38 -15.27
C ILE A 145 8.67 5.39 -14.26
N PHE A 146 7.91 4.35 -13.91
CA PHE A 146 8.36 3.32 -12.98
C PHE A 146 9.53 2.49 -13.56
N ILE A 147 9.45 2.14 -14.85
CA ILE A 147 10.52 1.44 -15.57
C ILE A 147 11.80 2.30 -15.56
N LYS A 148 11.68 3.59 -15.90
CA LYS A 148 12.81 4.52 -15.87
C LYS A 148 13.41 4.65 -14.46
N ALA A 149 12.59 4.80 -13.44
CA ALA A 149 13.06 4.89 -12.05
C ALA A 149 13.83 3.64 -11.62
N THR A 150 13.34 2.45 -12.00
CA THR A 150 14.03 1.18 -11.72
C THR A 150 15.37 1.09 -12.46
N ALA A 151 15.40 1.50 -13.73
CA ALA A 151 16.64 1.56 -14.51
C ALA A 151 17.65 2.55 -13.88
N ASP A 152 17.19 3.71 -13.43
CA ASP A 152 18.03 4.73 -12.77
C ASP A 152 18.60 4.20 -11.44
N ILE A 153 17.82 3.46 -10.65
CA ILE A 153 18.30 2.81 -9.41
C ILE A 153 19.41 1.80 -9.72
N ALA A 154 19.18 0.92 -10.70
CA ALA A 154 20.18 -0.08 -11.11
C ALA A 154 21.45 0.59 -11.65
N HIS A 155 21.30 1.63 -12.48
CA HIS A 155 22.41 2.39 -13.04
C HIS A 155 23.26 3.06 -11.94
N LYS A 156 22.62 3.76 -11.00
CA LYS A 156 23.30 4.39 -9.85
C LYS A 156 23.99 3.34 -8.99
N HIS A 157 23.37 2.18 -8.76
CA HIS A 157 23.96 1.10 -7.99
C HIS A 157 25.25 0.58 -8.65
N LEU A 158 25.22 0.30 -9.96
CA LEU A 158 26.39 -0.15 -10.73
C LEU A 158 27.53 0.88 -10.69
N GLN A 159 27.22 2.17 -10.78
CA GLN A 159 28.21 3.24 -10.66
C GLN A 159 28.80 3.37 -9.26
N SER A 160 28.00 3.11 -8.23
CA SER A 160 28.41 3.30 -6.83
C SER A 160 29.50 2.32 -6.38
N LYS A 161 29.69 1.19 -7.08
CA LYS A 161 30.58 0.07 -6.69
C LYS A 161 30.29 -0.53 -5.29
N HIS A 162 29.20 -0.15 -4.65
CA HIS A 162 28.74 -0.78 -3.41
C HIS A 162 28.06 -2.10 -3.73
N ARG A 163 28.28 -3.14 -2.91
CA ARG A 163 27.64 -4.46 -3.11
C ARG A 163 26.20 -4.51 -2.58
N HIS A 164 25.89 -3.67 -1.59
CA HIS A 164 24.59 -3.59 -0.95
C HIS A 164 24.47 -2.27 -0.18
N THR A 165 23.29 -1.99 0.37
CA THR A 165 23.07 -0.85 1.27
C THR A 165 23.70 -1.09 2.64
N ASN A 166 23.91 -0.03 3.42
CA ASN A 166 24.42 -0.15 4.80
C ASN A 166 23.43 -0.86 5.74
N LYS A 167 22.15 -1.03 5.34
CA LYS A 167 21.15 -1.77 6.12
C LYS A 167 21.30 -3.28 6.00
N LEU A 168 21.73 -3.80 4.85
CA LEU A 168 21.81 -5.26 4.63
C LEU A 168 22.66 -6.02 5.66
N PRO A 169 23.86 -5.56 6.08
CA PRO A 169 24.66 -6.28 7.07
C PRO A 169 24.04 -6.24 8.48
N LEU A 170 23.08 -5.33 8.74
CA LEU A 170 22.37 -5.24 10.01
C LEU A 170 21.18 -6.21 9.99
N ARG A 171 21.40 -7.42 10.51
CA ARG A 171 20.33 -8.42 10.66
C ARG A 171 19.31 -7.99 11.71
N CYS A 172 18.11 -8.56 11.64
CA CYS A 172 17.08 -8.31 12.64
C CYS A 172 17.62 -8.63 14.05
N PRO A 173 17.39 -7.78 15.07
CA PRO A 173 17.87 -8.02 16.44
C PRO A 173 17.48 -9.39 17.01
N GLY A 174 16.31 -9.91 16.65
CA GLY A 174 15.83 -11.24 17.04
C GLY A 174 16.04 -12.31 15.97
N CYS A 175 16.98 -12.13 15.04
CA CYS A 175 17.23 -13.10 13.97
C CYS A 175 17.76 -14.42 14.55
N VAL A 176 17.09 -15.53 14.23
CA VAL A 176 17.52 -16.90 14.60
C VAL A 176 18.00 -17.71 13.41
N ASN A 177 17.96 -17.12 12.21
CA ASN A 177 18.44 -17.81 11.02
C ASN A 177 19.98 -17.82 11.07
N ALA A 178 20.61 -18.99 11.01
CA ALA A 178 22.06 -19.10 11.06
C ALA A 178 22.74 -18.66 9.75
N SER A 179 21.96 -18.55 8.67
CA SER A 179 22.42 -18.25 7.31
C SER A 179 22.27 -16.78 6.92
#